data_AF-K6T675-F1
#
_entry.id   AF-K6T675-F1
#
_cell.length_a   1.000
_cell.length_b   1.000
_cell.length_c   1.000
_cell.angle_alpha   90.00
_cell.angle_beta   90.00
_cell.angle_gamma   90.00
#
_symmetry.space_group_name_H-M   'P 1'
#
loop_
_entity.id
_entity.type
_entity.pdbx_description
1 polymer ?
#
loop_
_entity_poly.entity_id
_entity_poly.type
_entity_poly.pdbx_seq_one_letter_code
_entity_poly.pdbx_strand_id
1 'polypeptide(L)'
;MWNGSISEALLIETIVSDIEKINDILDFNLNFKESLIEINKRFPNLSVEEANRLLQVAIGLYNYKNTEKVEIVITAPNSFKLNARKTSAIIKELIFSAEKSITLTGYSISDYAIELFDEIVNKSRQGIYVNFYLNDFENKKEHLDKLLLYKSRYLNIYDYNKNTKDKMAALHAKVIVIDSYKTFISSSNLSYHGIEGNIEMGTVIESFKKAELVEGMLKELKRQKVFEKI
;
A
#
# COMPACT_ATOMS: atom_id res chain seq x y z
N MET A 1 16.37 -13.76 12.56
CA MET A 1 17.24 -14.49 11.60
C MET A 1 17.00 -15.96 11.84
N TRP A 2 16.56 -16.69 10.82
CA TRP A 2 16.36 -18.13 10.93
C TRP A 2 17.75 -18.79 10.89
N ASN A 3 18.17 -19.45 11.97
CA ASN A 3 19.42 -20.21 12.04
C ASN A 3 19.21 -21.57 11.35
N GLY A 4 18.98 -21.55 10.05
CA GLY A 4 18.90 -22.76 9.23
C GLY A 4 20.30 -23.25 8.83
N SER A 5 20.48 -24.57 8.79
CA SER A 5 21.61 -25.20 8.13
C SER A 5 21.67 -24.82 6.64
N ILE A 6 22.86 -24.80 6.03
CA ILE A 6 23.05 -24.52 4.59
C ILE A 6 22.16 -25.44 3.73
N SER A 7 21.95 -26.67 4.18
CA SER A 7 21.05 -27.62 3.54
C SER A 7 19.59 -27.17 3.56
N GLU A 8 19.08 -26.55 4.62
CA GLU A 8 17.70 -26.04 4.64
C GLU A 8 17.53 -24.82 3.72
N ALA A 9 18.53 -23.93 3.67
CA ALA A 9 18.52 -22.80 2.75
C ALA A 9 18.40 -23.23 1.28
N LEU A 10 19.18 -24.24 0.86
CA LEU A 10 19.13 -24.77 -0.50
C LEU A 10 17.75 -25.39 -0.84
N LEU A 11 17.09 -26.04 0.11
CA LEU A 11 15.74 -26.59 -0.11
C LEU A 11 14.76 -25.47 -0.42
N ILE A 12 14.81 -24.42 0.41
CA ILE A 12 13.92 -23.26 0.29
C ILE A 12 14.15 -22.56 -1.04
N GLU A 13 15.41 -22.31 -1.43
CA GLU A 13 15.74 -21.71 -2.72
C GLU A 13 15.22 -22.54 -3.90
N THR A 14 15.36 -23.86 -3.83
CA THR A 14 14.86 -24.77 -4.87
C THR A 14 13.33 -24.70 -4.98
N ILE A 15 12.62 -24.77 -3.85
CA ILE A 15 11.15 -24.69 -3.80
C ILE A 15 10.67 -23.33 -4.32
N VAL A 16 11.28 -22.23 -3.87
CA VAL A 16 10.91 -20.87 -4.32
C VAL A 16 11.16 -20.72 -5.82
N SER A 17 12.29 -21.21 -6.33
CA SER A 17 12.61 -21.16 -7.76
C SER A 17 11.60 -21.94 -8.60
N ASP A 18 11.20 -23.14 -8.16
CA ASP A 18 10.18 -23.93 -8.86
C ASP A 18 8.81 -23.24 -8.83
N ILE A 19 8.41 -22.61 -7.71
CA ILE A 19 7.16 -21.84 -7.62
C ILE A 19 7.16 -20.66 -8.60
N GLU A 20 8.26 -19.90 -8.67
CA GLU A 20 8.35 -18.68 -9.48
C GLU A 20 8.47 -18.96 -10.99
N LYS A 21 8.89 -20.16 -11.39
CA LYS A 21 8.95 -20.59 -12.80
C LYS A 21 7.57 -20.94 -13.40
N ILE A 22 6.54 -21.16 -12.57
CA ILE A 22 5.22 -21.61 -13.04
C ILE A 22 4.43 -20.42 -13.59
N ASN A 23 4.23 -20.42 -14.90
CA ASN A 23 3.60 -19.32 -15.64
C ASN A 23 2.38 -19.71 -16.49
N ASP A 24 1.70 -20.86 -16.23
CA ASP A 24 0.29 -21.16 -16.65
C ASP A 24 -0.07 -22.64 -17.02
N ILE A 25 0.70 -23.72 -16.70
CA ILE A 25 0.34 -25.09 -17.17
C ILE A 25 0.42 -26.25 -16.13
N LEU A 26 -0.48 -27.22 -16.37
CA LEU A 26 -1.21 -28.23 -15.58
C LEU A 26 -0.50 -29.49 -15.01
N ASP A 27 0.83 -29.61 -14.94
CA ASP A 27 1.45 -30.83 -14.36
C ASP A 27 2.35 -30.57 -13.14
N PHE A 28 1.78 -30.77 -11.95
CA PHE A 28 2.41 -30.53 -10.65
C PHE A 28 3.71 -31.33 -10.48
N ASN A 29 3.76 -32.59 -10.92
CA ASN A 29 4.94 -33.44 -10.69
C ASN A 29 6.12 -33.07 -11.61
N LEU A 30 5.85 -32.55 -12.81
CA LEU A 30 6.89 -32.06 -13.73
C LEU A 30 7.44 -30.71 -13.27
N ASN A 31 6.57 -29.82 -12.79
CA ASN A 31 6.94 -28.46 -12.39
C ASN A 31 7.77 -28.42 -11.09
N PHE A 32 7.63 -29.41 -10.21
CA PHE A 32 8.32 -29.46 -8.91
C PHE A 32 9.31 -30.61 -8.77
N LYS A 33 9.84 -31.12 -9.89
CA LYS A 33 10.75 -32.27 -9.88
C LYS A 33 12.01 -32.00 -9.06
N GLU A 34 12.60 -30.81 -9.18
CA GLU A 34 13.81 -30.43 -8.44
C GLU A 34 13.50 -30.32 -6.94
N SER A 35 12.39 -29.66 -6.59
CA SER A 35 11.87 -29.60 -5.22
C SER A 35 11.65 -30.99 -4.61
N LEU A 36 11.01 -31.92 -5.33
CA LEU A 36 10.75 -33.27 -4.83
C LEU A 36 12.04 -34.09 -4.64
N ILE A 37 13.02 -33.94 -5.53
CA ILE A 37 14.35 -34.56 -5.37
C ILE A 37 15.03 -34.04 -4.11
N GLU A 38 14.99 -32.73 -3.90
CA GLU A 38 15.61 -32.07 -2.75
C GLU A 38 14.90 -32.42 -1.42
N ILE A 39 13.57 -32.59 -1.44
CA ILE A 39 12.80 -33.12 -0.29
C ILE A 39 13.22 -34.55 0.01
N ASN A 40 13.26 -35.43 -1.00
CA ASN A 40 13.59 -36.85 -0.80
C ASN A 40 15.02 -37.08 -0.32
N LYS A 41 15.99 -36.24 -0.73
CA LYS A 41 17.36 -36.30 -0.19
C LYS A 41 17.42 -36.02 1.32
N ARG A 42 16.58 -35.11 1.80
CA ARG A 42 16.58 -34.68 3.21
C ARG A 42 15.69 -35.54 4.09
N PHE A 43 14.58 -36.01 3.54
CA PHE A 43 13.60 -36.84 4.24
C PHE A 43 13.42 -38.17 3.50
N PRO A 44 14.44 -39.06 3.50
CA PRO A 44 14.45 -40.28 2.69
C PRO A 44 13.37 -41.31 3.10
N ASN A 45 12.78 -41.14 4.28
CA ASN A 45 11.74 -42.02 4.80
C ASN A 45 10.33 -41.55 4.43
N LEU A 46 10.16 -40.42 3.76
CA LEU A 46 8.85 -39.98 3.29
C LEU A 46 8.42 -40.83 2.09
N SER A 47 7.15 -41.24 2.11
CA SER A 47 6.48 -41.70 0.90
C SER A 47 6.35 -40.55 -0.11
N VAL A 48 6.13 -40.91 -1.38
CA VAL A 48 5.88 -39.93 -2.45
C VAL A 48 4.67 -39.04 -2.13
N GLU A 49 3.64 -39.58 -1.46
CA GLU A 49 2.47 -38.81 -1.07
C GLU A 49 2.80 -37.80 0.04
N GLU A 50 3.59 -38.19 1.04
CA GLU A 50 4.00 -37.29 2.12
C GLU A 50 4.94 -36.18 1.65
N ALA A 51 5.87 -36.49 0.73
CA ALA A 51 6.72 -35.50 0.09
C ALA A 51 5.90 -34.45 -0.69
N ASN A 52 4.87 -34.90 -1.42
CA ASN A 52 3.93 -34.01 -2.12
C ASN A 52 3.11 -33.15 -1.15
N ARG A 53 2.62 -33.73 -0.04
CA ARG A 53 1.91 -32.95 1.00
C ARG A 53 2.81 -31.90 1.63
N LEU A 54 4.06 -32.23 1.93
CA LEU A 54 5.04 -31.27 2.45
C LEU A 54 5.28 -30.12 1.47
N LEU A 55 5.43 -30.43 0.18
CA LEU A 55 5.56 -29.45 -0.88
C LEU A 55 4.30 -28.56 -0.99
N GLN A 56 3.10 -29.13 -0.90
CA GLN A 56 1.86 -28.35 -0.90
C GLN A 56 1.77 -27.40 0.30
N VAL A 57 2.22 -27.82 1.49
CA VAL A 57 2.31 -26.92 2.67
C VAL A 57 3.30 -25.78 2.40
N ALA A 58 4.47 -26.07 1.81
CA ALA A 58 5.46 -25.06 1.47
C ALA A 58 4.92 -24.04 0.45
N ILE A 59 4.24 -24.51 -0.60
CA ILE A 59 3.56 -23.67 -1.59
C ILE A 59 2.46 -22.83 -0.91
N GLY A 60 1.66 -23.45 -0.05
CA GLY A 60 0.61 -22.78 0.72
C GLY A 60 1.16 -21.66 1.61
N LEU A 61 2.30 -21.88 2.27
CA LEU A 61 2.98 -20.88 3.10
C LEU A 61 3.60 -19.75 2.26
N TYR A 62 4.22 -20.09 1.12
CA TYR A 62 4.76 -19.09 0.19
C TYR A 62 3.63 -18.19 -0.34
N ASN A 63 2.51 -18.80 -0.74
CA ASN A 63 1.33 -18.08 -1.20
C ASN A 63 0.64 -17.31 -0.08
N TYR A 64 0.56 -17.84 1.15
CA TYR A 64 0.00 -17.14 2.31
C TYR A 64 0.80 -15.89 2.69
N LYS A 65 2.14 -15.97 2.61
CA LYS A 65 2.99 -14.78 2.76
C LYS A 65 2.77 -13.78 1.63
N ASN A 66 2.39 -14.27 0.44
CA ASN A 66 2.11 -13.46 -0.75
C ASN A 66 0.63 -13.10 -0.95
N THR A 67 -0.30 -13.53 -0.07
CA THR A 67 -1.69 -13.13 -0.19
C THR A 67 -1.79 -11.67 0.24
N GLU A 68 -1.81 -10.80 -0.76
CA GLU A 68 -2.14 -9.39 -0.58
C GLU A 68 -3.53 -9.34 0.07
N LYS A 69 -3.61 -8.85 1.31
CA LYS A 69 -4.90 -8.70 1.97
C LYS A 69 -5.57 -7.46 1.38
N VAL A 70 -6.71 -7.68 0.73
CA VAL A 70 -7.50 -6.63 0.10
C VAL A 70 -8.84 -6.55 0.81
N GLU A 71 -9.19 -5.37 1.32
CA GLU A 71 -10.45 -5.12 2.02
C GLU A 71 -11.22 -3.99 1.32
N ILE A 72 -12.56 -4.11 1.26
CA ILE A 72 -13.45 -3.06 0.74
C ILE A 72 -13.83 -2.11 1.87
N VAL A 73 -13.77 -0.82 1.56
CA VAL A 73 -14.10 0.29 2.45
C VAL A 73 -15.17 1.14 1.79
N ILE A 74 -16.13 1.65 2.57
CA ILE A 74 -17.23 2.47 2.03
C ILE A 74 -17.48 3.72 2.87
N THR A 75 -17.96 4.76 2.21
CA THR A 75 -18.75 5.82 2.85
C THR A 75 -20.20 5.58 2.43
N ALA A 76 -21.10 5.42 3.40
CA ALA A 76 -22.52 5.21 3.14
C ALA A 76 -23.34 5.69 4.36
N PRO A 77 -24.64 6.00 4.20
CA PRO A 77 -25.50 6.37 5.32
C PRO A 77 -25.46 5.36 6.46
N ASN A 78 -25.58 5.81 7.71
CA ASN A 78 -25.57 4.92 8.89
C ASN A 78 -26.68 3.86 8.88
N SER A 79 -27.73 4.04 8.07
CA SER A 79 -28.81 3.06 7.86
C SER A 79 -28.41 1.87 6.96
N PHE A 80 -27.26 1.94 6.28
CA PHE A 80 -26.80 0.92 5.34
C PHE A 80 -26.23 -0.30 6.08
N LYS A 81 -26.88 -1.47 5.90
CA LYS A 81 -26.52 -2.73 6.59
C LYS A 81 -25.57 -3.58 5.75
N LEU A 82 -24.36 -3.10 5.52
CA LEU A 82 -23.28 -3.88 4.90
C LEU A 82 -22.13 -4.04 5.89
N ASN A 83 -21.58 -5.25 6.01
CA ASN A 83 -20.37 -5.51 6.80
C ASN A 83 -19.14 -5.02 6.03
N ALA A 84 -18.93 -3.71 6.02
CA ALA A 84 -17.76 -3.06 5.42
C ALA A 84 -17.24 -1.95 6.35
N ARG A 85 -15.93 -1.68 6.27
CA ARG A 85 -15.32 -0.65 7.11
C ARG A 85 -15.64 0.75 6.57
N LYS A 86 -15.79 1.72 7.47
CA LYS A 86 -16.05 3.11 7.10
C LYS A 86 -14.78 3.81 6.62
N THR A 87 -14.88 4.59 5.53
CA THR A 87 -13.80 5.41 5.00
C THR A 87 -13.16 6.30 6.06
N SER A 88 -13.96 6.99 6.86
CA SER A 88 -13.45 7.85 7.95
C SER A 88 -12.62 7.11 8.98
N ALA A 89 -13.09 5.93 9.40
CA ALA A 89 -12.37 5.08 10.36
C ALA A 89 -11.03 4.58 9.80
N ILE A 90 -11.01 4.21 8.51
CA ILE A 90 -9.80 3.74 7.83
C ILE A 90 -8.76 4.85 7.70
N ILE A 91 -9.16 6.04 7.24
CA ILE A 91 -8.24 7.17 7.09
C ILE A 91 -7.60 7.51 8.45
N LYS A 92 -8.41 7.58 9.52
CA LYS A 92 -7.90 7.80 10.87
C LYS A 92 -6.95 6.68 11.32
N GLU A 93 -7.33 5.41 11.18
CA GLU A 93 -6.44 4.28 11.54
C GLU A 93 -5.10 4.38 10.83
N LEU A 94 -5.10 4.61 9.51
CA LEU A 94 -3.89 4.65 8.69
C LEU A 94 -2.93 5.76 9.14
N ILE A 95 -3.43 6.99 9.32
CA ILE A 95 -2.58 8.12 9.74
C ILE A 95 -2.05 7.91 11.17
N PHE A 96 -2.89 7.46 12.11
CA PHE A 96 -2.50 7.27 13.50
C PHE A 96 -1.54 6.08 13.69
N SER A 97 -1.65 5.04 12.86
CA SER A 97 -0.79 3.85 12.93
C SER A 97 0.54 3.98 12.18
N ALA A 98 0.79 5.10 11.48
CA ALA A 98 2.04 5.30 10.75
C ALA A 98 3.26 5.36 11.68
N GLU A 99 4.32 4.63 11.34
CA GLU A 99 5.56 4.55 12.12
C GLU A 99 6.82 5.00 11.38
N LYS A 100 6.80 5.00 10.04
CA LYS A 100 7.97 5.24 9.18
C LYS A 100 7.69 6.27 8.10
N SER A 101 6.57 6.14 7.38
CA SER A 101 6.23 7.03 6.29
C SER A 101 4.73 7.17 6.04
N ILE A 102 4.36 8.34 5.50
CA ILE A 102 3.02 8.64 5.01
C ILE A 102 3.17 9.27 3.62
N THR A 103 2.63 8.63 2.59
CA THR A 103 2.48 9.23 1.26
C THR A 103 0.99 9.43 0.99
N LEU A 104 0.54 10.65 0.72
CA LEU A 104 -0.89 10.92 0.51
C LEU A 104 -1.14 11.93 -0.61
N THR A 105 -2.32 11.84 -1.22
CA THR A 105 -2.79 12.80 -2.21
C THR A 105 -3.98 13.62 -1.69
N GLY A 106 -4.03 14.91 -2.04
CA GLY A 106 -5.07 15.83 -1.62
C GLY A 106 -5.66 16.58 -2.82
N TYR A 107 -6.70 16.02 -3.44
CA TYR A 107 -7.41 16.69 -4.54
C TYR A 107 -8.33 17.81 -4.04
N SER A 108 -9.19 17.48 -3.08
CA SER A 108 -10.10 18.40 -2.40
C SER A 108 -9.94 18.21 -0.91
N ILE A 109 -9.84 19.32 -0.18
CA ILE A 109 -9.54 19.41 1.25
C ILE A 109 -10.62 20.30 1.86
N SER A 110 -11.17 19.90 3.00
CA SER A 110 -12.07 20.73 3.81
C SER A 110 -11.68 20.68 5.29
N ASP A 111 -12.40 21.41 6.15
CA ASP A 111 -12.14 21.49 7.59
C ASP A 111 -12.06 20.13 8.31
N TYR A 112 -12.72 19.10 7.78
CA TYR A 112 -12.64 17.74 8.31
C TYR A 112 -11.18 17.20 8.31
N ALA A 113 -10.37 17.63 7.35
CA ALA A 113 -8.97 17.22 7.25
C ALA A 113 -8.07 17.88 8.31
N ILE A 114 -8.54 18.91 9.03
CA ILE A 114 -7.71 19.65 10.01
C ILE A 114 -7.20 18.71 11.12
N GLU A 115 -8.06 17.85 11.66
CA GLU A 115 -7.67 16.88 12.70
C GLU A 115 -6.59 15.90 12.16
N LEU A 116 -6.72 15.48 10.91
CA LEU A 116 -5.74 14.61 10.26
C LEU A 116 -4.41 15.33 10.01
N PHE A 117 -4.46 16.61 9.66
CA PHE A 117 -3.26 17.42 9.44
C PHE A 117 -2.50 17.70 10.74
N ASP A 118 -3.20 17.92 11.85
CA ASP A 118 -2.57 18.04 13.17
C ASP A 118 -1.77 16.77 13.51
N GLU A 119 -2.33 15.59 13.24
CA GLU A 119 -1.63 14.33 13.47
C GLU A 119 -0.46 14.14 12.49
N ILE A 120 -0.61 14.48 11.21
CA ILE A 120 0.48 14.42 10.22
C ILE A 120 1.64 15.32 10.64
N VAL A 121 1.37 16.52 11.15
CA VAL A 121 2.41 17.42 11.70
C VAL A 121 3.12 16.76 12.88
N ASN A 122 2.37 16.18 13.83
CA ASN A 122 2.95 15.50 14.98
C ASN A 122 3.86 14.34 14.55
N LYS A 123 3.39 13.46 13.67
CA LYS A 123 4.14 12.34 13.10
C LYS A 123 5.42 12.82 12.42
N SER A 124 5.31 13.87 11.60
CA SER A 124 6.48 14.45 10.93
C SER A 124 7.54 14.96 11.90
N ARG A 125 7.12 15.58 13.01
CA ARG A 125 8.03 16.06 14.07
C ARG A 125 8.71 14.92 14.83
N GLN A 126 8.09 13.74 14.87
CA GLN A 126 8.67 12.52 15.42
C GLN A 126 9.66 11.83 14.47
N GLY A 127 9.85 12.35 13.25
CA GLY A 127 10.79 11.81 12.26
C GLY A 127 10.14 10.94 11.18
N ILE A 128 8.82 10.81 11.18
CA ILE A 128 8.08 10.05 10.16
C ILE A 128 8.09 10.83 8.85
N TYR A 129 8.46 10.16 7.76
CA TYR A 129 8.64 10.81 6.47
C TYR A 129 7.30 10.99 5.75
N VAL A 130 6.88 12.23 5.54
CA VAL A 130 5.61 12.58 4.91
C VAL A 130 5.84 13.16 3.52
N ASN A 131 5.15 12.61 2.52
CA ASN A 131 5.04 13.16 1.17
C ASN A 131 3.57 13.46 0.86
N PHE A 132 3.21 14.73 0.81
CA PHE A 132 1.85 15.18 0.48
C PHE A 132 1.82 15.77 -0.93
N TYR A 133 1.04 15.15 -1.82
CA TYR A 133 0.84 15.60 -3.19
C TYR A 133 -0.52 16.26 -3.33
N LEU A 134 -0.54 17.54 -3.70
CA LEU A 134 -1.74 18.34 -3.78
C LEU A 134 -2.13 18.58 -5.23
N ASN A 135 -3.43 18.75 -5.42
CA ASN A 135 -3.93 19.40 -6.62
C ASN A 135 -4.24 20.85 -6.27
N ASP A 136 -3.51 21.81 -6.84
CA ASP A 136 -3.80 23.24 -6.68
C ASP A 136 -3.63 23.72 -5.23
N PHE A 137 -2.37 23.93 -4.86
CA PHE A 137 -1.95 24.35 -3.53
C PHE A 137 -2.51 25.73 -3.14
N GLU A 138 -2.45 26.71 -4.05
CA GLU A 138 -2.86 28.10 -3.76
C GLU A 138 -4.31 28.17 -3.28
N ASN A 139 -5.22 27.43 -3.94
CA ASN A 139 -6.64 27.39 -3.56
C ASN A 139 -6.92 26.63 -2.24
N LYS A 140 -5.91 25.99 -1.63
CA LYS A 140 -6.05 25.19 -0.40
C LYS A 140 -5.25 25.76 0.77
N LYS A 141 -4.53 26.86 0.55
CA LYS A 141 -3.56 27.40 1.50
C LYS A 141 -4.12 27.60 2.90
N GLU A 142 -5.33 28.15 3.02
CA GLU A 142 -6.02 28.36 4.30
C GLU A 142 -6.17 27.06 5.13
N HIS A 143 -6.49 25.94 4.46
CA HIS A 143 -6.63 24.64 5.12
C HIS A 143 -5.26 23.98 5.42
N LEU A 144 -4.18 24.50 4.83
CA LEU A 144 -2.83 23.97 4.94
C LEU A 144 -1.92 24.83 5.84
N ASP A 145 -2.41 25.96 6.37
CA ASP A 145 -1.60 26.92 7.13
C ASP A 145 -0.82 26.27 8.27
N LYS A 146 -1.43 25.33 9.01
CA LYS A 146 -0.73 24.57 10.06
C LYS A 146 0.39 23.68 9.52
N LEU A 147 0.15 22.96 8.42
CA LEU A 147 1.16 22.12 7.79
C LEU A 147 2.36 22.95 7.32
N LEU A 148 2.10 24.16 6.83
CA LEU A 148 3.13 25.10 6.41
C LEU A 148 3.88 25.71 7.60
N LEU A 149 3.17 26.14 8.64
CA LEU A 149 3.74 26.75 9.84
C LEU A 149 4.64 25.77 10.60
N TYR A 150 4.24 24.50 10.67
CA TYR A 150 4.96 23.45 11.40
C TYR A 150 5.73 22.48 10.50
N LYS A 151 6.03 22.91 9.27
CA LYS A 151 6.75 22.10 8.29
C LYS A 151 8.13 21.69 8.82
N SER A 152 8.30 20.40 9.06
CA SER A 152 9.59 19.82 9.44
C SER A 152 10.37 19.38 8.19
N ARG A 153 11.66 19.05 8.34
CA ARG A 153 12.45 18.43 7.25
C ARG A 153 11.89 17.09 6.75
N TYR A 154 11.02 16.46 7.54
CA TYR A 154 10.34 15.22 7.20
C TYR A 154 8.98 15.44 6.53
N LEU A 155 8.46 16.68 6.46
CA LEU A 155 7.22 17.00 5.75
C LEU A 155 7.53 17.63 4.39
N ASN A 156 7.25 16.90 3.33
CA ASN A 156 7.38 17.37 1.96
C ASN A 156 5.99 17.58 1.37
N ILE A 157 5.76 18.77 0.83
CA ILE A 157 4.53 19.13 0.13
C ILE A 157 4.90 19.38 -1.33
N TYR A 158 4.15 18.78 -2.22
CA TYR A 158 4.31 18.93 -3.66
C TYR A 158 2.97 19.36 -4.26
N ASP A 159 2.99 20.29 -5.20
CA ASP A 159 1.81 20.70 -5.94
C ASP A 159 1.86 20.19 -7.38
N TYR A 160 0.70 19.85 -7.92
CA TYR A 160 0.53 19.45 -9.31
C TYR A 160 0.77 20.64 -10.23
N ASN A 161 1.81 20.57 -11.06
CA ASN A 161 2.06 21.58 -12.09
C ASN A 161 0.99 21.43 -13.18
N LYS A 162 0.01 22.33 -13.14
CA LYS A 162 -0.99 22.51 -14.19
C LYS A 162 -0.32 23.09 -15.44
N ASN A 163 0.44 22.27 -16.15
CA ASN A 163 1.10 22.67 -17.38
C ASN A 163 0.04 23.22 -18.36
N THR A 164 0.25 24.44 -18.86
CA THR A 164 -0.82 25.36 -19.31
C THR A 164 -1.62 24.94 -20.54
N LYS A 165 -1.26 23.83 -21.19
CA LYS A 165 -1.90 23.35 -22.43
C LYS A 165 -3.23 22.63 -22.19
N ASP A 166 -3.38 21.96 -21.05
CA ASP A 166 -4.64 21.28 -20.68
C ASP A 166 -5.09 21.74 -19.30
N LYS A 167 -6.01 22.71 -19.29
CA LYS A 167 -6.57 23.29 -18.06
C LYS A 167 -7.46 22.32 -17.28
N MET A 168 -7.87 21.19 -17.89
CA MET A 168 -8.74 20.21 -17.24
C MET A 168 -7.95 19.07 -16.57
N ALA A 169 -6.65 18.94 -16.87
CA ALA A 169 -5.78 17.96 -16.24
C ALA A 169 -5.61 18.26 -14.74
N ALA A 170 -5.72 17.22 -13.90
CA ALA A 170 -5.67 17.35 -12.45
C ALA A 170 -5.15 16.08 -11.77
N LEU A 171 -4.55 16.23 -10.57
CA LEU A 171 -4.30 15.10 -9.68
C LEU A 171 -5.62 14.65 -9.04
N HIS A 172 -6.33 13.70 -9.66
CA HIS A 172 -7.60 13.20 -9.13
C HIS A 172 -7.48 11.90 -8.31
N ALA A 173 -6.29 11.29 -8.25
CA ALA A 173 -6.07 10.11 -7.41
C ALA A 173 -6.28 10.47 -5.92
N LYS A 174 -7.01 9.64 -5.16
CA LYS A 174 -7.12 9.75 -3.70
C LYS A 174 -6.52 8.50 -3.08
N VAL A 175 -5.31 8.68 -2.57
CA VAL A 175 -4.43 7.60 -2.20
C VAL A 175 -3.75 7.96 -0.90
N ILE A 176 -3.65 6.99 0.01
CA ILE A 176 -2.82 7.06 1.21
C ILE A 176 -1.98 5.78 1.25
N VAL A 177 -0.67 5.91 1.38
CA VAL A 177 0.27 4.81 1.59
C VAL A 177 0.95 5.02 2.93
N ILE A 178 0.87 4.03 3.80
CA ILE A 178 1.49 4.02 5.12
C ILE A 178 2.62 2.99 5.13
N ASP A 179 3.79 3.43 5.58
CA ASP A 179 4.99 2.62 5.84
C ASP A 179 5.41 1.74 4.65
N SER A 180 5.14 2.22 3.43
CA SER A 180 5.32 1.49 2.17
C SER A 180 4.72 0.07 2.18
N TYR A 181 3.61 -0.12 2.89
CA TYR A 181 2.95 -1.42 3.06
C TYR A 181 1.42 -1.36 2.92
N LYS A 182 0.75 -0.50 3.71
CA LYS A 182 -0.72 -0.35 3.63
C LYS A 182 -1.07 0.73 2.61
N THR A 183 -1.80 0.37 1.58
CA THR A 183 -2.24 1.29 0.52
C THR A 183 -3.76 1.41 0.52
N PHE A 184 -4.27 2.61 0.72
CA PHE A 184 -5.67 2.95 0.57
C PHE A 184 -5.88 3.70 -0.75
N ILE A 185 -6.76 3.19 -1.61
CA ILE A 185 -7.19 3.84 -2.85
C ILE A 185 -8.70 4.01 -2.77
N SER A 186 -9.20 5.23 -3.00
CA SER A 186 -10.64 5.49 -2.90
C SER A 186 -11.12 6.52 -3.93
N SER A 187 -12.43 6.52 -4.15
CA SER A 187 -13.14 7.61 -4.82
C SER A 187 -13.32 8.85 -3.92
N SER A 188 -13.23 8.66 -2.60
CA SER A 188 -13.44 9.70 -1.59
C SER A 188 -12.31 10.74 -1.56
N ASN A 189 -12.69 12.03 -1.54
CA ASN A 189 -11.77 13.15 -1.27
C ASN A 189 -11.54 13.34 0.23
N LEU A 190 -10.47 14.05 0.62
CA LEU A 190 -10.24 14.49 2.00
C LEU A 190 -11.17 15.67 2.40
N SER A 191 -12.46 15.53 2.14
CA SER A 191 -13.50 16.52 2.45
C SER A 191 -14.64 15.88 3.22
N TYR A 192 -15.44 16.68 3.93
CA TYR A 192 -16.61 16.19 4.66
C TYR A 192 -17.55 15.36 3.77
N HIS A 193 -17.85 15.87 2.57
CA HIS A 193 -18.70 15.16 1.61
C HIS A 193 -18.06 13.85 1.16
N GLY A 194 -16.76 13.78 0.89
CA GLY A 194 -16.12 12.51 0.54
C GLY A 194 -16.11 11.51 1.71
N ILE A 195 -15.81 11.97 2.92
CA ILE A 195 -15.49 11.07 4.04
C ILE A 195 -16.75 10.61 4.80
N GLU A 196 -17.80 11.44 4.86
CA GLU A 196 -19.02 11.15 5.62
C GLU A 196 -20.32 11.30 4.80
N GLY A 197 -20.36 12.23 3.84
CA GLY A 197 -21.61 12.64 3.19
C GLY A 197 -22.02 11.83 1.96
N ASN A 198 -21.06 11.41 1.14
CA ASN A 198 -21.28 10.78 -0.15
C ASN A 198 -21.33 9.26 -0.05
N ILE A 199 -21.83 8.62 -1.10
CA ILE A 199 -21.63 7.18 -1.31
C ILE A 199 -20.30 7.00 -2.03
N GLU A 200 -19.29 6.56 -1.30
CA GLU A 200 -17.93 6.37 -1.80
C GLU A 200 -17.48 4.93 -1.55
N MET A 201 -16.50 4.47 -2.32
CA MET A 201 -15.89 3.17 -2.14
C MET A 201 -14.37 3.29 -2.23
N GLY A 202 -13.68 2.39 -1.57
CA GLY A 202 -12.25 2.26 -1.67
C GLY A 202 -11.80 0.87 -1.30
N THR A 203 -10.50 0.68 -1.38
CA THR A 203 -9.85 -0.55 -0.95
C THR A 203 -8.63 -0.26 -0.12
N VAL A 204 -8.41 -1.06 0.91
CA VAL A 204 -7.14 -1.14 1.63
C VAL A 204 -6.43 -2.40 1.17
N ILE A 205 -5.19 -2.22 0.72
CA ILE A 205 -4.32 -3.27 0.21
C ILE A 205 -3.10 -3.34 1.12
N GLU A 206 -2.88 -4.48 1.75
CA GLU A 206 -1.67 -4.77 2.50
C GLU A 206 -0.66 -5.49 1.57
N SER A 207 0.26 -4.72 0.98
CA SER A 207 1.29 -5.25 0.06
C SER A 207 2.42 -4.25 -0.13
N PHE A 208 3.65 -4.68 0.16
CA PHE A 208 4.86 -3.90 -0.14
C PHE A 208 4.97 -3.59 -1.64
N LYS A 209 4.68 -4.57 -2.50
CA LYS A 209 4.77 -4.44 -3.96
C LYS A 209 3.80 -3.39 -4.50
N LYS A 210 2.56 -3.37 -4.01
CA LYS A 210 1.56 -2.39 -4.47
C LYS A 210 1.84 -0.99 -3.92
N ALA A 211 2.26 -0.90 -2.67
CA ALA A 211 2.69 0.36 -2.07
C ALA A 211 3.88 0.97 -2.84
N GLU A 212 4.90 0.17 -3.14
CA GLU A 212 6.07 0.61 -3.90
C GLU A 212 5.70 1.07 -5.32
N LEU A 213 4.78 0.37 -5.99
CA LEU A 213 4.30 0.77 -7.33
C LEU A 213 3.65 2.16 -7.30
N VAL A 214 2.78 2.41 -6.32
CA VAL A 214 2.09 3.69 -6.14
C VAL A 214 3.08 4.80 -5.82
N GLU A 215 3.99 4.59 -4.87
CA GLU A 215 5.02 5.56 -4.52
C GLU A 215 6.02 5.79 -5.66
N GLY A 216 6.35 4.73 -6.41
CA GLY A 216 7.19 4.76 -7.60
C GLY A 216 6.60 5.63 -8.71
N MET A 217 5.30 5.49 -8.97
CA MET A 217 4.57 6.36 -9.90
C MET A 217 4.66 7.84 -9.50
N LEU A 218 4.43 8.17 -8.22
CA LEU A 218 4.51 9.55 -7.73
C LEU A 218 5.95 10.11 -7.80
N LYS A 219 6.96 9.28 -7.49
CA LYS A 219 8.38 9.63 -7.64
C LYS A 219 8.74 9.91 -9.09
N GLU A 220 8.21 9.14 -10.03
CA GLU A 220 8.40 9.33 -11.47
C GLU A 220 7.81 10.64 -11.95
N LEU A 221 6.54 10.92 -11.58
CA LEU A 221 5.87 12.17 -11.92
C LEU A 221 6.62 13.39 -11.38
N LYS A 222 7.18 13.29 -10.17
CA LYS A 222 8.07 14.33 -9.62
C LYS A 222 9.35 14.49 -10.45
N ARG A 223 10.00 13.40 -10.85
CA ARG A 223 11.21 13.45 -11.69
C ARG A 223 10.95 14.15 -13.02
N GLN A 224 9.75 13.96 -13.57
CA GLN A 224 9.29 14.58 -14.81
C GLN A 224 8.79 16.03 -14.63
N LYS A 225 8.91 16.61 -13.42
CA LYS A 225 8.41 17.95 -13.06
C LYS A 225 6.89 18.12 -13.26
N VAL A 226 6.13 17.03 -13.21
CA VAL A 226 4.67 17.08 -13.10
C VAL A 226 4.26 17.55 -11.70
N PHE A 227 5.08 17.26 -10.68
CA PHE A 227 4.93 17.79 -9.33
C PHE A 227 6.10 18.70 -8.98
N GLU A 228 5.79 19.86 -8.41
CA GLU A 228 6.76 20.83 -7.93
C GLU A 228 6.73 20.90 -6.40
N LYS A 229 7.90 21.00 -5.78
CA LYS A 229 7.99 21.10 -4.32
C LYS A 229 7.66 22.52 -3.88
N ILE A 230 6.76 22.64 -2.92
CA ILE A 230 6.46 23.89 -2.20
C ILE A 230 7.45 24.06 -1.04
#